data_AF-A0A352A505-F1
#
_entry.id   AF-A0A352A505-F1
#
_cell.length_a   1.000
_cell.length_b   1.000
_cell.length_c   1.000
_cell.angle_alpha   90.00
_cell.angle_beta   90.00
_cell.angle_gamma   90.00
#
_symmetry.space_group_name_H-M   'P 1'
#
loop_
_entity.id
_entity.type
_entity.pdbx_description
1 polymer ?
#
loop_
_entity_poly.entity_id
_entity_poly.type
_entity_poly.pdbx_seq_one_letter_code
_entity_poly.pdbx_strand_id
1 'polypeptide(L)'
;MRFKSEKIKGIYADNIIAINPILSTNAEKACILAEELGHYYTTTGDILNQNNICNRKQELLARKWGFEKLIPLEKLIGASFDGCKNIFELSENLGVTEEFLKDTLKHYEQKYGLFTEIDGYCIYFNPLIVCKYQYEYE
;
A
#
# COMPACT_ATOMS: atom_id res chain seq x y z
N MET A 1 -14.57 -21.29 7.10
CA MET A 1 -13.61 -21.56 6.01
C MET A 1 -12.27 -21.90 6.65
N ARG A 2 -11.58 -22.97 6.23
CA ARG A 2 -10.22 -23.28 6.70
C ARG A 2 -9.27 -23.22 5.50
N PHE A 3 -8.25 -22.38 5.59
CA PHE A 3 -7.19 -22.34 4.59
C PHE A 3 -6.38 -23.63 4.66
N LYS A 4 -6.12 -24.28 3.52
CA LYS A 4 -5.34 -25.53 3.45
C LYS A 4 -3.82 -25.29 3.51
N SER A 5 -3.38 -24.04 3.43
CA SER A 5 -1.98 -23.65 3.46
C SER A 5 -1.82 -22.35 4.23
N GLU A 6 -0.78 -22.31 5.07
CA GLU A 6 -0.36 -21.09 5.79
C GLU A 6 0.24 -20.03 4.86
N LYS A 7 0.62 -20.42 3.64
CA LYS A 7 1.12 -19.49 2.61
C LYS A 7 0.04 -18.58 2.05
N ILE A 8 -1.23 -19.00 2.12
CA ILE A 8 -2.36 -18.21 1.63
C ILE A 8 -2.79 -17.29 2.77
N LYS A 9 -2.47 -16.01 2.66
CA LYS A 9 -2.79 -15.00 3.68
C LYS A 9 -4.20 -14.42 3.53
N GLY A 10 -4.69 -14.34 2.29
CA GLY A 10 -6.03 -13.89 1.93
C GLY A 10 -6.49 -14.56 0.64
N ILE A 11 -7.78 -14.48 0.35
CA ILE A 11 -8.35 -14.79 -0.97
C ILE A 11 -9.64 -14.02 -1.20
N TYR A 12 -9.74 -13.40 -2.36
CA TYR A 12 -10.97 -12.89 -2.96
C TYR A 12 -11.56 -13.93 -3.93
N ALA A 13 -12.85 -14.27 -3.75
CA ALA A 13 -13.61 -15.09 -4.69
C ALA A 13 -15.11 -14.78 -4.57
N ASP A 14 -15.80 -14.61 -5.69
CA ASP A 14 -17.27 -14.46 -5.76
C ASP A 14 -17.83 -13.41 -4.77
N ASN A 15 -17.24 -12.21 -4.73
CA ASN A 15 -17.60 -11.13 -3.81
C ASN A 15 -17.38 -11.43 -2.31
N ILE A 16 -16.64 -12.49 -1.99
CA ILE A 16 -16.26 -12.86 -0.64
C ILE A 16 -14.75 -12.68 -0.50
N ILE A 17 -14.34 -11.93 0.52
CA ILE A 17 -12.94 -11.86 0.95
C ILE A 17 -12.80 -12.71 2.21
N ALA A 18 -11.87 -13.67 2.16
CA ALA A 18 -11.47 -14.43 3.33
C ALA A 18 -10.05 -14.06 3.72
N ILE A 19 -9.83 -13.76 5.00
CA ILE A 19 -8.51 -13.50 5.58
C ILE A 19 -8.11 -14.70 6.43
N ASN A 20 -6.87 -15.13 6.32
CA ASN A 20 -6.38 -16.27 7.09
C ASN A 20 -6.23 -15.88 8.58
N PRO A 21 -6.87 -16.62 9.51
CA PRO A 21 -6.79 -16.33 10.93
C PRO A 21 -5.39 -16.53 11.53
N ILE A 22 -4.44 -17.16 10.80
CA ILE A 22 -3.04 -17.27 11.22
C ILE A 22 -2.34 -15.91 11.29
N LEU A 23 -2.85 -14.89 10.58
CA LEU A 23 -2.29 -13.54 10.66
C LEU A 23 -2.46 -13.00 12.08
N SER A 24 -1.33 -12.64 12.68
CA SER A 24 -1.25 -12.36 14.11
C SER A 24 -1.58 -10.90 14.43
N THR A 25 -1.25 -9.99 13.51
CA THR A 25 -1.40 -8.54 13.73
C THR A 25 -2.55 -7.95 12.91
N ASN A 26 -3.13 -6.86 13.42
CA ASN A 26 -4.11 -6.10 12.65
C ASN A 26 -3.47 -5.41 11.43
N ALA A 27 -2.19 -5.03 11.52
CA ALA A 27 -1.44 -4.47 10.41
C ALA A 27 -1.34 -5.45 9.22
N GLU A 28 -0.94 -6.71 9.48
CA GLU A 28 -0.92 -7.75 8.43
C GLU A 28 -2.30 -7.96 7.82
N LYS A 29 -3.35 -8.03 8.65
CA LYS A 29 -4.73 -8.20 8.17
C LYS A 29 -5.19 -7.02 7.32
N ALA A 30 -4.85 -5.80 7.72
CA ALA A 30 -5.19 -4.59 6.98
C ALA A 30 -4.51 -4.58 5.61
N CYS A 31 -3.20 -4.83 5.55
CA CYS A 31 -2.43 -4.91 4.30
C CYS A 31 -3.01 -5.94 3.34
N ILE A 32 -3.27 -7.16 3.82
CA ILE A 32 -3.86 -8.23 3.00
C ILE A 32 -5.27 -7.88 2.54
N LEU A 33 -6.12 -7.37 3.44
CA LEU A 33 -7.48 -6.96 3.07
C LEU A 33 -7.48 -5.88 1.98
N ALA A 34 -6.55 -4.93 2.03
CA ALA A 34 -6.44 -3.89 1.02
C ALA A 34 -6.07 -4.46 -0.36
N GLU A 35 -5.20 -5.47 -0.42
CA GLU A 35 -4.85 -6.18 -1.64
C GLU A 35 -6.05 -6.97 -2.20
N GLU A 36 -6.76 -7.71 -1.35
CA GLU A 36 -7.96 -8.47 -1.77
C GLU A 36 -9.10 -7.55 -2.25
N LEU A 37 -9.26 -6.39 -1.62
CA LEU A 37 -10.16 -5.35 -2.13
C LEU A 37 -9.66 -4.79 -3.47
N GLY A 38 -8.34 -4.61 -3.63
CA GLY A 38 -7.74 -4.27 -4.91
C GLY A 38 -8.11 -5.26 -6.01
N HIS A 39 -8.09 -6.57 -5.71
CA HIS A 39 -8.54 -7.59 -6.64
C HIS A 39 -10.01 -7.44 -7.00
N TYR A 40 -10.88 -7.22 -6.01
CA TYR A 40 -12.30 -6.97 -6.25
C TYR A 40 -12.54 -5.81 -7.23
N TYR A 41 -11.82 -4.69 -7.08
CA TYR A 41 -12.04 -3.49 -7.89
C TYR A 41 -11.32 -3.48 -9.25
N THR A 42 -10.22 -4.22 -9.40
CA THR A 42 -9.30 -4.03 -10.54
C THR A 42 -9.00 -5.28 -11.34
N THR A 43 -9.35 -6.47 -10.84
CA THR A 43 -9.06 -7.75 -11.50
C THR A 43 -10.30 -8.27 -12.23
N THR A 44 -10.07 -8.89 -13.39
CA THR A 44 -11.07 -9.59 -14.19
C THR A 44 -10.54 -10.95 -14.64
N GLY A 45 -11.41 -11.96 -14.61
CA GLY A 45 -11.05 -13.33 -14.98
C GLY A 45 -10.13 -14.03 -13.97
N ASP A 46 -9.58 -15.17 -14.37
CA ASP A 46 -8.65 -15.98 -13.57
C ASP A 46 -7.19 -15.53 -13.79
N ILE A 47 -6.55 -15.08 -12.71
CA ILE A 47 -5.17 -14.59 -12.70
C ILE A 47 -4.15 -15.57 -12.07
N LEU A 48 -4.56 -16.80 -11.74
CA LEU A 48 -3.68 -17.78 -11.09
C LEU A 48 -2.44 -18.14 -11.92
N ASN A 49 -2.53 -18.07 -13.25
CA ASN A 49 -1.39 -18.32 -14.13
C ASN A 49 -0.40 -17.15 -14.18
N GLN A 50 0.64 -17.19 -13.36
CA GLN A 50 1.68 -16.17 -13.26
C GLN A 50 2.68 -16.16 -14.43
N ASN A 51 2.65 -17.14 -15.35
CA ASN A 51 3.42 -17.08 -16.58
C ASN A 51 2.81 -16.09 -17.60
N ASN A 52 1.54 -15.69 -17.40
CA ASN A 52 0.89 -14.70 -18.24
C ASN A 52 1.23 -13.27 -17.77
N ILE A 53 1.76 -12.45 -18.68
CA ILE A 53 2.10 -11.05 -18.41
C ILE A 53 0.86 -10.24 -18.03
N CYS A 54 -0.29 -10.48 -18.65
CA CYS A 54 -1.54 -9.79 -18.33
C CYS A 54 -1.98 -10.06 -16.89
N ASN A 55 -1.86 -11.31 -16.42
CA ASN A 55 -2.21 -11.68 -15.05
C ASN A 55 -1.30 -10.97 -14.04
N ARG A 56 0.01 -10.94 -14.30
CA ARG A 56 0.98 -10.20 -13.46
C ARG A 56 0.70 -8.69 -13.44
N LYS A 57 0.23 -8.10 -14.54
CA LYS A 57 -0.18 -6.70 -14.57
C LYS A 57 -1.42 -6.44 -13.71
N GLN A 58 -2.42 -7.34 -13.75
CA GLN A 58 -3.61 -7.22 -12.91
C GLN A 58 -3.27 -7.35 -11.42
N GLU A 59 -2.40 -8.30 -11.05
CA GLU A 59 -1.86 -8.43 -9.69
C GLU A 59 -1.21 -7.13 -9.21
N LEU A 60 -0.33 -6.55 -10.04
CA LEU A 60 0.33 -5.30 -9.72
C LEU A 60 -0.67 -4.14 -9.56
N LEU A 61 -1.72 -4.08 -10.37
CA LEU A 61 -2.77 -3.06 -10.26
C LEU A 61 -3.55 -3.19 -8.94
N ALA A 62 -3.90 -4.42 -8.53
CA ALA A 62 -4.57 -4.66 -7.25
C ALA A 62 -3.71 -4.21 -6.05
N ARG A 63 -2.41 -4.53 -6.05
CA ARG A 63 -1.48 -4.07 -5.00
C ARG A 63 -1.35 -2.56 -4.94
N LYS A 64 -1.16 -1.92 -6.10
CA LYS A 64 -1.08 -0.45 -6.19
C LYS A 64 -2.35 0.23 -5.69
N TRP A 65 -3.51 -0.34 -6.01
CA TRP A 65 -4.78 0.13 -5.47
C TRP A 65 -4.79 0.01 -3.93
N GLY A 66 -4.33 -1.11 -3.37
CA GLY A 66 -4.24 -1.32 -1.93
C GLY A 66 -3.31 -0.30 -1.24
N PHE A 67 -2.14 -0.03 -1.82
CA PHE A 67 -1.19 0.97 -1.32
C PHE A 67 -1.83 2.36 -1.20
N GLU A 68 -2.44 2.83 -2.28
CA GLU A 68 -3.06 4.17 -2.32
C GLU A 68 -4.29 4.28 -1.40
N LYS A 69 -4.96 3.15 -1.12
CA LYS A 69 -6.12 3.13 -0.20
C LYS A 69 -5.74 3.13 1.26
N LEU A 70 -4.70 2.40 1.66
CA LEU A 70 -4.26 2.38 3.06
C LEU A 70 -3.38 3.57 3.43
N ILE A 71 -2.59 4.07 2.48
CA ILE A 71 -1.62 5.14 2.69
C ILE A 71 -1.78 6.17 1.57
N PRO A 72 -2.89 6.93 1.54
CA PRO A 72 -2.99 8.09 0.67
C PRO A 72 -1.92 9.14 1.06
N LEU A 73 -1.54 10.02 0.12
CA LEU A 73 -0.44 10.97 0.34
C LEU A 73 -0.66 11.88 1.55
N GLU A 74 -1.90 12.28 1.83
CA GLU A 74 -2.27 13.12 2.97
C GLU A 74 -2.03 12.40 4.29
N LYS A 75 -2.30 11.09 4.35
CA LYS A 75 -2.00 10.26 5.53
C LYS A 75 -0.49 10.10 5.72
N LEU A 76 0.26 9.96 4.63
CA LEU A 76 1.73 9.90 4.66
C LEU A 76 2.33 11.22 5.16
N ILE A 77 1.79 12.35 4.70
CA ILE A 77 2.17 13.69 5.18
C ILE A 77 1.92 13.78 6.69
N GLY A 78 0.70 13.48 7.15
CA GLY A 78 0.34 13.55 8.57
C GLY A 78 1.29 12.73 9.44
N ALA A 79 1.48 11.46 9.10
CA ALA A 79 2.35 10.56 9.86
C ALA A 79 3.83 11.00 9.86
N SER A 80 4.28 11.74 8.84
CA SER A 80 5.65 12.28 8.78
C SER A 80 5.89 13.42 9.78
N PHE A 81 4.82 14.08 10.25
CA PHE A 81 4.91 15.14 11.27
C PHE A 81 4.66 14.65 12.70
N ASP A 82 4.28 13.39 12.89
CA ASP A 82 4.02 12.79 14.21
C ASP A 82 5.30 12.42 14.99
N GLY A 83 6.47 12.79 14.48
CA GLY A 83 7.76 12.57 15.14
C GLY A 83 8.34 11.16 14.98
N CYS A 84 7.81 10.36 14.05
CA CYS A 84 8.39 9.07 13.67
C CYS A 84 9.81 9.24 13.11
N LYS A 85 10.77 8.47 13.63
CA LYS A 85 12.20 8.64 13.32
C LYS A 85 12.73 7.62 12.32
N ASN A 86 11.98 6.56 12.06
CA ASN A 86 12.38 5.46 11.20
C ASN A 86 11.16 4.78 10.59
N ILE A 87 11.42 3.89 9.63
CA ILE A 87 10.38 3.18 8.86
C ILE A 87 9.50 2.28 9.75
N PHE A 88 10.07 1.72 10.83
CA PHE A 88 9.34 0.87 11.77
C PHE A 88 8.28 1.68 12.52
N GLU A 89 8.69 2.77 13.17
CA GLU A 89 7.77 3.69 13.87
C GLU A 89 6.70 4.26 12.94
N LEU A 90 7.07 4.60 11.71
CA LEU A 90 6.13 5.10 10.71
C LEU A 90 5.12 4.02 10.29
N SER A 91 5.57 2.77 10.11
CA SER A 91 4.67 1.66 9.77
C SER A 91 3.68 1.33 10.90
N GLU A 92 4.13 1.37 12.15
CA GLU A 92 3.28 1.20 13.33
C GLU A 92 2.24 2.32 13.44
N ASN A 93 2.64 3.59 13.26
CA ASN A 93 1.71 4.72 13.24
C ASN A 93 0.66 4.57 12.12
N LEU A 94 1.10 4.20 10.91
CA LEU A 94 0.20 4.01 9.77
C LEU A 94 -0.68 2.76 9.87
N GLY A 95 -0.39 1.84 10.80
CA GLY A 95 -1.10 0.58 11.01
C GLY A 95 -0.87 -0.44 9.89
N VAL A 96 0.34 -0.48 9.34
CA VAL A 96 0.74 -1.36 8.22
C VAL A 96 2.06 -2.07 8.54
N THR A 97 2.41 -3.10 7.76
CA THR A 97 3.73 -3.72 7.90
C THR A 97 4.82 -2.83 7.29
N GLU A 98 6.06 -2.95 7.76
CA GLU A 98 7.21 -2.27 7.16
C GLU A 98 7.37 -2.57 5.67
N GLU A 99 7.17 -3.82 5.27
CA GLU A 99 7.29 -4.26 3.86
C GLU A 99 6.25 -3.54 3.00
N PHE A 100 4.99 -3.49 3.46
CA PHE A 100 3.92 -2.79 2.76
C PHE A 100 4.21 -1.30 2.63
N LEU A 101 4.75 -0.66 3.67
CA LEU A 101 5.13 0.75 3.63
C LEU A 101 6.28 0.98 2.64
N LYS A 102 7.33 0.15 2.64
CA LYS A 102 8.46 0.25 1.70
C LYS A 102 7.99 0.10 0.25
N ASP A 103 7.12 -0.86 -0.03
CA ASP A 103 6.54 -1.06 -1.37
C ASP A 103 5.62 0.09 -1.78
N THR A 104 4.88 0.68 -0.84
CA THR A 104 4.04 1.85 -1.09
C THR A 104 4.88 3.07 -1.47
N LEU A 105 5.98 3.34 -0.74
CA LEU A 105 6.91 4.43 -1.06
C LEU A 105 7.53 4.24 -2.45
N LYS A 106 7.97 3.01 -2.76
CA LYS A 106 8.49 2.67 -4.09
C LYS A 106 7.44 2.84 -5.19
N HIS A 107 6.19 2.49 -4.94
CA HIS A 107 5.09 2.72 -5.88
C HIS A 107 4.90 4.21 -6.15
N TYR A 108 4.93 5.05 -5.11
CA TYR A 108 4.81 6.50 -5.29
C TYR A 108 6.01 7.12 -6.02
N GLU A 109 7.24 6.66 -5.73
CA GLU A 109 8.43 7.04 -6.50
C GLU A 109 8.27 6.67 -7.99
N GLN A 110 7.76 5.48 -8.30
CA GLN A 110 7.49 5.08 -9.69
C GLN A 110 6.36 5.88 -10.35
N LYS A 111 5.37 6.32 -9.56
CA LYS A 111 4.18 7.04 -10.06
C LYS A 111 4.49 8.52 -10.32
N TYR A 112 5.22 9.17 -9.43
CA TYR A 112 5.46 10.63 -9.45
C TYR A 112 6.89 11.01 -9.83
N GLY A 113 7.83 10.07 -9.79
CA GLY A 113 9.25 10.33 -9.98
C GLY A 113 9.94 10.70 -8.67
N LEU A 114 10.86 11.67 -8.75
CA LEU A 114 11.72 12.03 -7.61
C LEU A 114 10.95 12.60 -6.42
N PHE A 115 9.93 13.42 -6.69
CA PHE A 115 9.05 14.01 -5.68
C PHE A 115 7.69 14.36 -6.26
N THR A 116 6.74 14.69 -5.38
CA THR A 116 5.46 15.28 -5.78
C THR A 116 5.08 16.45 -4.87
N GLU A 117 4.30 17.38 -5.40
CA GLU A 117 3.75 18.52 -4.68
C GLU A 117 2.25 18.34 -4.50
N ILE A 118 1.76 18.45 -3.27
CA ILE A 118 0.34 18.35 -2.94
C ILE A 118 0.02 19.24 -1.73
N ASP A 119 -0.99 20.09 -1.84
CA ASP A 119 -1.50 20.94 -0.75
C ASP A 119 -0.44 21.77 0.01
N GLY A 120 0.58 22.27 -0.71
CA GLY A 120 1.69 23.03 -0.11
C GLY A 120 2.74 22.18 0.60
N TYR A 121 2.75 20.87 0.33
CA TYR A 121 3.76 19.93 0.78
C TYR A 121 4.52 19.33 -0.41
N CYS A 122 5.82 19.21 -0.27
CA CYS A 122 6.69 18.48 -1.18
C CYS A 122 7.09 17.16 -0.52
N ILE A 123 6.89 16.05 -1.23
CA ILE A 123 7.17 14.70 -0.75
C ILE A 123 8.22 14.05 -1.64
N TYR A 124 9.39 13.76 -1.09
CA TYR A 124 10.36 12.82 -1.66
C TYR A 124 10.09 11.44 -1.09
N PHE A 125 10.14 10.40 -1.92
CA PHE A 125 9.82 9.02 -1.49
C PHE A 125 11.06 8.20 -1.12
N ASN A 126 12.24 8.63 -1.54
CA ASN A 126 13.50 7.91 -1.36
C ASN A 126 14.72 8.85 -1.28
N PRO A 127 15.25 9.16 -0.07
CA PRO A 127 14.64 8.86 1.23
C PRO A 127 13.29 9.58 1.42
N LEU A 128 12.42 9.07 2.30
CA LEU A 128 11.17 9.74 2.61
C LEU A 128 11.44 11.07 3.32
N ILE A 129 11.10 12.18 2.66
CA ILE A 129 11.20 13.54 3.20
C ILE A 129 9.91 14.28 2.85
N VAL A 130 9.26 14.86 3.85
CA VAL A 130 8.07 15.70 3.68
C VAL A 130 8.39 17.11 4.17
N CYS A 131 8.27 18.09 3.28
CA CYS A 131 8.52 19.50 3.56
C CYS A 131 7.28 20.33 3.28
N LYS A 132 6.91 21.23 4.19
CA LYS A 132 5.92 22.28 3.91
C LYS A 132 6.62 23.45 3.23
N TYR A 133 6.02 23.99 2.17
CA TYR A 133 6.56 25.16 1.48
C TYR A 133 5.48 26.24 1.29
N GLN A 134 5.93 27.47 1.07
CA GLN A 134 5.08 28.61 0.74
C GLN A 134 5.74 29.35 -0.42
N TYR A 135 4.95 29.74 -1.42
CA TYR A 135 5.44 30.65 -2.46
C TYR A 135 5.33 32.07 -1.94
N GLU A 136 6.44 32.78 -1.95
CA GLU A 136 6.45 34.23 -1.83
C GLU A 136 6.41 34.80 -3.25
N TYR A 137 5.38 35.58 -3.56
CA TYR A 137 5.35 36.39 -4.77
C TYR A 137 5.90 37.77 -4.40
N GLU A 138 7.06 38.12 -4.98
CA GLU A 138 7.65 39.47 -4.92
C GLU A 138 6.82 40.51 -5.70
#